data_AF-A0A5C5RKI0-F1
#
_entry.id   AF-A0A5C5RKI0-F1
#
_cell.length_a   1.000
_cell.length_b   1.000
_cell.length_c   1.000
_cell.angle_alpha   90.00
_cell.angle_beta   90.00
_cell.angle_gamma   90.00
#
_symmetry.space_group_name_H-M   'P 1'
#
loop_
_entity.id
_entity.type
_entity.pdbx_description
1 polymer ?
#
loop_
_entity_poly.entity_id
_entity_poly.type
_entity_poly.pdbx_seq_one_letter_code
_entity_poly.pdbx_strand_id
1 'polypeptide(L)'
;MATAWNCCRCPPGPRPEETKEPPSMSDQYQPVGQQLAPRQQPSPMQNLQGLIRQMAPEMQKALPKHMTGERMARIATTVLRQTPKLAECTPESFLGALLTAAQLGLEPGPLGEAYLVPYGRTVTFIPGYRGLIKLAWQSGQLQDIHAQVVYENDEFDYRLGLHRDLVHVPARGDRGKAVYVYAAAVMKDGGTAFEVMSVGEVEAIRARSRSGNNGPWKTDWSAMARKTAVKQLAKWLPSSVELRTAVALDETARDGTDRSLPSVVDVSAGPELDLTPETPAIDAASEDVEAAVDVPAEPKPQAAAPAAKKATKVQIAKVEAIAAEQKFDAAFMPEALANWTQRDGATLDDLTSDEANQIISIFTTTEGK
;
A
#
# COMPACT_ATOMS: atom_id res chain seq x y z
N MET A 1 26.25 105.37 -14.00
CA MET A 1 25.92 104.12 -14.74
C MET A 1 26.35 102.94 -13.90
N ALA A 2 25.39 102.21 -13.32
CA ALA A 2 25.47 100.79 -12.99
C ALA A 2 24.16 100.43 -12.26
N THR A 3 23.33 99.66 -12.95
CA THR A 3 21.96 99.29 -12.59
C THR A 3 21.99 97.83 -12.11
N ALA A 4 21.44 97.52 -10.93
CA ALA A 4 21.03 96.15 -10.54
C ALA A 4 20.25 96.24 -9.23
N TRP A 5 18.92 96.25 -9.28
CA TRP A 5 18.01 95.09 -9.26
C TRP A 5 17.51 94.76 -7.85
N ASN A 6 16.19 94.64 -7.78
CA ASN A 6 15.32 94.89 -6.64
C ASN A 6 14.96 93.58 -5.90
N CYS A 7 14.89 93.69 -4.58
CA CYS A 7 14.12 92.91 -3.60
C CYS A 7 13.34 91.66 -4.05
N CYS A 8 13.65 90.52 -3.41
CA CYS A 8 12.64 89.61 -2.85
C CYS A 8 13.10 89.13 -1.46
N ARG A 9 12.21 89.24 -0.48
CA ARG A 9 12.44 89.19 0.97
C ARG A 9 11.91 87.84 1.50
N CYS A 10 12.76 87.01 2.11
CA CYS A 10 12.33 85.81 2.84
C CYS A 10 11.79 86.19 4.23
N PRO A 11 10.67 85.60 4.70
CA PRO A 11 10.20 85.78 6.08
C PRO A 11 10.97 84.88 7.07
N PRO A 12 11.20 85.35 8.32
CA PRO A 12 11.94 84.62 9.35
C PRO A 12 11.08 83.56 10.07
N GLY A 13 11.71 82.46 10.46
CA GLY A 13 11.07 81.34 11.19
C GLY A 13 10.73 81.64 12.66
N PRO A 14 9.78 80.90 13.26
CA PRO A 14 9.38 81.09 14.65
C PRO A 14 10.36 80.44 15.67
N ARG A 15 10.45 81.07 16.85
CA ARG A 15 11.30 80.76 18.02
C ARG A 15 10.57 79.86 19.04
N PRO A 16 11.29 79.26 20.03
CA PRO A 16 10.95 78.00 20.68
C PRO A 16 9.96 78.13 21.84
N GLU A 17 9.23 77.05 22.13
CA GLU A 17 8.29 76.92 23.26
C GLU A 17 8.79 75.86 24.27
N GLU A 18 8.45 76.12 25.54
CA GLU A 18 9.02 75.63 26.80
C GLU A 18 9.10 74.11 27.04
N THR A 19 10.18 73.71 27.72
CA THR A 19 10.39 72.40 28.35
C THR A 19 9.46 72.18 29.55
N LYS A 20 8.77 71.03 29.58
CA LYS A 20 8.21 70.43 30.80
C LYS A 20 8.84 69.05 31.04
N GLU A 21 9.30 68.83 32.27
CA GLU A 21 9.96 67.62 32.78
C GLU A 21 9.06 66.36 32.69
N PRO A 22 9.65 65.16 32.53
CA PRO A 22 8.90 63.92 32.49
C PRO A 22 8.45 63.45 33.89
N PRO A 23 7.20 62.97 34.05
CA PRO A 23 6.74 62.41 35.32
C PRO A 23 7.35 61.03 35.65
N SER A 24 7.45 60.77 36.95
CA SER A 24 8.16 59.68 37.63
C SER A 24 7.68 58.25 37.31
N MET A 25 8.65 57.34 37.13
CA MET A 25 8.50 55.89 37.11
C MET A 25 8.02 55.35 38.48
N SER A 26 6.73 55.13 38.68
CA SER A 26 6.28 54.21 39.75
C SER A 26 4.87 53.63 39.61
N ASP A 27 4.14 53.85 38.52
CA ASP A 27 2.84 53.23 38.33
C ASP A 27 2.65 52.78 36.89
N GLN A 28 2.87 51.48 36.65
CA GLN A 28 2.27 50.61 35.63
C GLN A 28 3.22 49.46 35.29
N TYR A 29 3.27 48.46 36.17
CA TYR A 29 3.72 47.12 35.80
C TYR A 29 2.53 46.17 35.97
N GLN A 30 1.70 46.04 34.93
CA GLN A 30 0.77 44.92 34.85
C GLN A 30 1.56 43.73 34.29
N PRO A 31 1.63 42.57 34.99
CA PRO A 31 2.21 41.38 34.40
C PRO A 31 1.33 40.96 33.23
N VAL A 32 1.90 40.98 32.02
CA VAL A 32 1.30 40.36 30.84
C VAL A 32 1.33 38.84 31.08
N GLY A 33 0.29 38.33 31.74
CA GLY A 33 0.00 36.92 31.80
C GLY A 33 -0.25 36.43 30.39
N GLN A 34 0.79 35.86 29.76
CA GLN A 34 0.69 35.22 28.46
C GLN A 34 -0.17 33.96 28.65
N GLN A 35 -1.50 34.12 28.55
CA GLN A 35 -2.43 33.01 28.50
C GLN A 35 -2.15 32.24 27.22
N LEU A 36 -1.34 31.19 27.34
CA LEU A 36 -1.18 30.16 26.33
C LEU A 36 -2.58 29.64 25.99
N ALA A 37 -3.11 30.04 24.84
CA ALA A 37 -4.34 29.47 24.32
C ALA A 37 -4.23 27.93 24.33
N PRO A 38 -5.27 27.20 24.74
CA PRO A 38 -5.21 25.75 24.77
C PRO A 38 -4.84 25.24 23.38
N ARG A 39 -3.74 24.48 23.27
CA ARG A 39 -3.33 23.80 22.04
C ARG A 39 -4.51 22.94 21.59
N GLN A 40 -5.26 23.42 20.61
CA GLN A 40 -6.33 22.64 19.99
C GLN A 40 -5.66 21.39 19.40
N GLN A 41 -6.05 20.22 19.89
CA GLN A 41 -5.51 18.98 19.37
C GLN A 41 -5.89 18.87 17.89
N PRO A 42 -4.93 18.58 16.99
CA PRO A 42 -5.21 18.42 15.57
C PRO A 42 -6.30 17.37 15.35
N SER A 43 -7.25 17.70 14.48
CA SER A 43 -8.32 16.78 14.09
C SER A 43 -7.77 15.46 13.52
N PRO A 44 -8.52 14.34 13.58
CA PRO A 44 -8.07 13.06 13.02
C PRO A 44 -7.57 13.14 11.58
N MET A 45 -8.21 13.98 10.75
CA MET A 45 -7.77 14.28 9.38
C MET A 45 -6.42 14.99 9.31
N GLN A 46 -6.16 15.95 10.20
CA GLN A 46 -4.89 16.68 10.25
C GLN A 46 -3.76 15.77 10.73
N ASN A 47 -4.04 14.86 11.68
CA ASN A 47 -3.09 13.86 12.14
C ASN A 47 -2.68 12.91 11.02
N LEU A 48 -3.66 12.40 10.27
CA LEU A 48 -3.39 11.49 9.16
C LEU A 48 -2.64 12.18 8.01
N GLN A 49 -2.96 13.44 7.71
CA GLN A 49 -2.20 14.24 6.73
C GLN A 49 -0.75 14.49 7.15
N GLY A 50 -0.51 14.73 8.44
CA GLY A 50 0.83 14.86 8.99
C GLY A 50 1.63 13.56 8.85
N LEU A 51 1.00 12.44 9.19
CA LEU A 51 1.59 11.11 9.10
C LEU A 51 1.96 10.71 7.66
N ILE A 52 1.08 10.98 6.69
CA ILE A 52 1.35 10.73 5.26
C ILE A 52 2.61 11.49 4.79
N ARG A 53 2.80 12.72 5.24
CA ARG A 53 3.99 13.52 4.87
C ARG A 53 5.25 12.95 5.51
N GLN A 54 5.18 12.52 6.77
CA GLN A 54 6.32 11.90 7.46
C GLN A 54 6.76 10.59 6.79
N MET A 55 5.81 9.83 6.24
CA MET A 55 6.10 8.57 5.54
C MET A 55 6.44 8.71 4.06
N ALA A 56 6.40 9.92 3.48
CA ALA A 56 6.73 10.13 2.08
C ALA A 56 8.13 9.60 1.66
N PRO A 57 9.19 9.73 2.49
CA PRO A 57 10.50 9.14 2.18
C PRO A 57 10.50 7.62 2.16
N GLU A 58 9.77 6.96 3.07
CA GLU A 58 9.64 5.50 3.07
C GLU A 58 8.82 5.01 1.88
N MET A 59 7.73 5.70 1.55
CA MET A 59 6.94 5.42 0.35
C MET A 59 7.80 5.54 -0.92
N GLN A 60 8.71 6.51 -0.99
CA GLN A 60 9.62 6.68 -2.14
C GLN A 60 10.46 5.43 -2.43
N LYS A 61 10.86 4.68 -1.40
CA LYS A 61 11.64 3.44 -1.57
C LYS A 61 10.81 2.33 -2.21
N ALA A 62 9.51 2.30 -1.94
CA ALA A 62 8.58 1.31 -2.49
C ALA A 62 8.00 1.73 -3.85
N LEU A 63 8.15 3.00 -4.25
CA LEU A 63 7.57 3.53 -5.48
C LEU A 63 8.42 3.21 -6.71
N PRO A 64 7.79 2.93 -7.87
CA PRO A 64 8.49 2.89 -9.15
C PRO A 64 9.22 4.20 -9.44
N LYS A 65 10.35 4.12 -10.16
CA LYS A 65 11.24 5.26 -10.47
C LYS A 65 10.55 6.47 -11.14
N HIS A 66 9.40 6.26 -11.77
CA HIS A 66 8.63 7.31 -12.45
C HIS A 66 7.58 7.99 -11.55
N MET A 67 7.49 7.63 -10.27
CA MET A 67 6.58 8.21 -9.29
C MET A 67 7.32 8.68 -8.03
N THR A 68 6.91 9.83 -7.51
CA THR A 68 7.51 10.41 -6.30
C THR A 68 6.62 10.21 -5.07
N GLY A 69 7.24 10.03 -3.90
CA GLY A 69 6.56 9.92 -2.61
C GLY A 69 5.71 11.16 -2.32
N GLU A 70 6.19 12.33 -2.71
CA GLU A 70 5.42 13.57 -2.62
C GLU A 70 4.15 13.56 -3.46
N ARG A 71 4.22 13.07 -4.71
CA ARG A 71 3.04 12.96 -5.58
C ARG A 71 2.01 12.03 -4.93
N MET A 72 2.46 10.87 -4.45
CA MET A 72 1.58 9.92 -3.76
C MET A 72 0.95 10.54 -2.50
N ALA A 73 1.73 11.27 -1.69
CA ALA A 73 1.22 11.97 -0.51
C ALA A 73 0.15 13.03 -0.83
N ARG A 74 0.31 13.78 -1.93
CA ARG A 74 -0.69 14.76 -2.40
C ARG A 74 -1.97 14.07 -2.87
N ILE A 75 -1.82 12.96 -3.61
CA ILE A 75 -2.95 12.14 -4.06
C ILE A 75 -3.71 11.57 -2.86
N ALA A 76 -3.01 10.97 -1.89
CA ALA A 76 -3.60 10.44 -0.66
C ALA A 76 -4.36 11.51 0.13
N THR A 77 -3.79 12.71 0.27
CA THR A 77 -4.47 13.85 0.91
C THR A 77 -5.75 14.24 0.17
N THR A 78 -5.74 14.17 -1.16
CA THR A 78 -6.92 14.46 -1.99
C THR A 78 -8.01 13.41 -1.80
N VAL A 79 -7.64 12.12 -1.80
CA VAL A 79 -8.56 11.00 -1.57
C VAL A 79 -9.20 11.09 -0.18
N LEU A 80 -8.45 11.46 0.85
CA LEU A 80 -8.98 11.69 2.21
C LEU A 80 -10.04 12.81 2.25
N ARG A 81 -9.87 13.87 1.47
CA ARG A 81 -10.85 14.96 1.38
C ARG A 81 -12.11 14.53 0.63
N GLN A 82 -11.95 13.72 -0.42
CA GLN A 82 -13.08 13.20 -1.21
C GLN A 82 -13.88 12.15 -0.44
N THR A 83 -13.22 11.35 0.40
CA THR A 83 -13.86 10.30 1.20
C THR A 83 -13.57 10.51 2.69
N PRO A 84 -14.31 11.38 3.39
CA PRO A 84 -14.06 11.71 4.81
C PRO A 84 -14.07 10.50 5.74
N LYS A 85 -14.84 9.44 5.40
CA LYS A 85 -14.88 8.17 6.16
C LYS A 85 -13.53 7.48 6.28
N LEU A 86 -12.59 7.74 5.38
CA LEU A 86 -11.23 7.22 5.49
C LEU A 86 -10.49 7.78 6.70
N ALA A 87 -10.84 8.96 7.18
CA ALA A 87 -10.25 9.57 8.37
C ALA A 87 -10.76 8.96 9.69
N GLU A 88 -11.85 8.19 9.64
CA GLU A 88 -12.40 7.43 10.78
C GLU A 88 -11.75 6.04 10.92
N CYS A 89 -10.98 5.63 9.91
CA CYS A 89 -10.27 4.34 9.90
C CYS A 89 -8.95 4.42 10.66
N THR A 90 -8.37 3.26 10.97
CA THR A 90 -7.06 3.20 11.65
C THR A 90 -5.95 3.75 10.73
N PRO A 91 -5.06 4.63 11.23
CA PRO A 91 -3.95 5.15 10.44
C PRO A 91 -3.09 4.05 9.82
N GLU A 92 -2.89 2.95 10.53
CA GLU A 92 -2.07 1.81 10.10
C GLU A 92 -2.67 1.14 8.85
N SER A 93 -3.99 0.95 8.80
CA SER A 93 -4.64 0.34 7.64
C SER A 93 -4.62 1.27 6.43
N PHE A 94 -4.81 2.57 6.65
CA PHE A 94 -4.71 3.57 5.58
C PHE A 94 -3.31 3.58 4.96
N LEU A 95 -2.28 3.61 5.80
CA LEU A 95 -0.89 3.59 5.35
C LEU A 95 -0.53 2.28 4.65
N GLY A 96 -0.94 1.13 5.19
CA GLY A 96 -0.70 -0.17 4.56
C GLY A 96 -1.34 -0.27 3.17
N ALA A 97 -2.58 0.22 3.02
CA ALA A 97 -3.25 0.28 1.73
C ALA A 97 -2.56 1.25 0.75
N LEU A 98 -2.05 2.38 1.25
CA LEU A 98 -1.31 3.36 0.43
C LEU A 98 0.07 2.83 0.00
N LEU A 99 0.78 2.13 0.89
CA LEU A 99 2.04 1.44 0.57
C LEU A 99 1.82 0.35 -0.49
N THR A 100 0.73 -0.41 -0.40
CA THR A 100 0.36 -1.40 -1.42
C THR A 100 0.12 -0.74 -2.78
N ALA A 101 -0.60 0.38 -2.80
CA ALA A 101 -0.81 1.18 -4.02
C ALA A 101 0.52 1.67 -4.61
N ALA A 102 1.41 2.16 -3.75
CA ALA A 102 2.74 2.63 -4.12
C ALA A 102 3.61 1.51 -4.73
N GLN A 103 3.66 0.34 -4.11
CA GLN A 103 4.40 -0.83 -4.61
C GLN A 103 3.95 -1.26 -6.02
N LEU A 104 2.64 -1.21 -6.27
CA LEU A 104 2.07 -1.52 -7.59
C LEU A 104 2.15 -0.35 -8.58
N GLY A 105 2.61 0.84 -8.17
CA GLY A 105 2.62 2.02 -9.03
C GLY A 105 1.22 2.50 -9.44
N LEU A 106 0.20 2.20 -8.64
CA LEU A 106 -1.19 2.56 -8.91
C LEU A 106 -1.61 3.77 -8.07
N GLU A 107 -2.20 4.76 -8.72
CA GLU A 107 -2.62 5.99 -8.07
C GLU A 107 -4.08 5.86 -7.56
N PRO A 108 -4.33 5.95 -6.25
CA PRO A 108 -5.69 5.94 -5.74
C PRO A 108 -6.40 7.25 -6.10
N GLY A 109 -7.61 7.18 -6.65
CA GLY A 109 -8.39 8.39 -6.94
C GLY A 109 -9.30 8.29 -8.17
N PRO A 110 -9.74 9.44 -8.71
CA PRO A 110 -10.77 9.47 -9.76
C PRO A 110 -10.30 8.91 -11.11
N LEU A 111 -8.98 8.76 -11.31
CA LEU A 111 -8.41 8.14 -12.52
C LEU A 111 -8.75 6.64 -12.64
N GLY A 112 -9.25 6.02 -11.57
CA GLY A 112 -9.73 4.64 -11.57
C GLY A 112 -8.64 3.58 -11.69
N GLU A 113 -7.39 3.93 -11.34
CA GLU A 113 -6.28 2.98 -11.25
C GLU A 113 -6.38 2.13 -9.99
N ALA A 114 -6.69 2.75 -8.86
CA ALA A 114 -6.95 2.08 -7.60
C ALA A 114 -7.96 2.86 -6.74
N TYR A 115 -8.52 2.18 -5.74
CA TYR A 115 -9.46 2.73 -4.79
C TYR A 115 -9.06 2.34 -3.37
N LEU A 116 -9.16 3.30 -2.45
CA LEU A 116 -9.06 3.06 -1.01
C LEU A 116 -10.47 3.04 -0.45
N VAL A 117 -10.94 1.88 -0.01
CA VAL A 117 -12.33 1.68 0.41
C VAL A 117 -12.37 1.37 1.90
N PRO A 118 -13.14 2.12 2.70
CA PRO A 118 -13.31 1.83 4.11
C PRO A 118 -14.30 0.68 4.30
N TYR A 119 -13.87 -0.39 4.98
CA TYR A 119 -14.73 -1.44 5.52
C TYR A 119 -14.73 -1.36 7.04
N GLY A 120 -15.71 -0.65 7.61
CA GLY A 120 -15.73 -0.37 9.04
C GLY A 120 -14.61 0.60 9.42
N ARG A 121 -13.68 0.16 10.29
CA ARG A 121 -12.50 0.95 10.71
C ARG A 121 -11.22 0.61 9.94
N THR A 122 -11.28 -0.30 8.98
CA THR A 122 -10.11 -0.72 8.20
C THR A 122 -10.21 -0.21 6.77
N VAL A 123 -9.11 0.30 6.23
CA VAL A 123 -8.98 0.68 4.83
C VAL A 123 -8.47 -0.50 4.01
N THR A 124 -9.17 -0.84 2.93
CA THR A 124 -8.75 -1.88 2.00
C THR A 124 -8.38 -1.26 0.66
N PHE A 125 -7.22 -1.68 0.13
CA PHE A 125 -6.79 -1.35 -1.21
C PHE A 125 -7.53 -2.24 -2.23
N ILE A 126 -8.14 -1.63 -3.23
CA ILE A 126 -8.82 -2.33 -4.32
C ILE A 126 -8.29 -1.79 -5.65
N PRO A 127 -7.62 -2.62 -6.48
CA PRO A 127 -7.18 -2.17 -7.79
C PRO A 127 -8.39 -1.93 -8.71
N GLY A 128 -8.33 -0.85 -9.48
CA GLY A 128 -9.31 -0.53 -10.51
C GLY A 128 -8.99 -1.23 -11.83
N TYR A 129 -9.97 -1.33 -12.74
CA TYR A 129 -9.73 -2.00 -14.03
C TYR A 129 -8.68 -1.28 -14.88
N ARG A 130 -8.62 0.05 -14.82
CA ARG A 130 -7.60 0.84 -15.52
C ARG A 130 -6.21 0.59 -14.93
N GLY A 131 -6.13 0.34 -13.64
CA GLY A 131 -4.88 -0.06 -12.97
C GLY A 131 -4.44 -1.45 -13.41
N LEU A 132 -5.36 -2.41 -13.50
CA LEU A 132 -5.06 -3.74 -14.05
C LEU A 132 -4.57 -3.65 -15.51
N ILE A 133 -5.22 -2.83 -16.35
CA ILE A 133 -4.77 -2.57 -17.73
C ILE A 133 -3.37 -1.93 -17.75
N LYS A 134 -3.11 -0.93 -16.89
CA LYS A 134 -1.81 -0.27 -16.77
C LYS A 134 -0.71 -1.26 -16.39
N LEU A 135 -0.96 -2.11 -15.38
CA LEU A 135 -0.03 -3.17 -14.97
C LEU A 135 0.20 -4.18 -16.09
N ALA A 136 -0.85 -4.55 -16.82
CA ALA A 136 -0.75 -5.42 -17.97
C ALA A 136 0.14 -4.79 -19.07
N TRP A 137 -0.03 -3.50 -19.36
CA TRP A 137 0.85 -2.77 -20.29
C TRP A 137 2.31 -2.71 -19.82
N GLN A 138 2.53 -2.48 -18.53
CA GLN A 138 3.86 -2.42 -17.93
C GLN A 138 4.61 -3.76 -17.97
N SER A 139 3.91 -4.89 -18.13
CA SER A 139 4.55 -6.20 -18.35
C SER A 139 5.43 -6.23 -19.60
N GLY A 140 5.20 -5.31 -20.55
CA GLY A 140 5.95 -5.23 -21.80
C GLY A 140 5.65 -6.36 -22.79
N GLN A 141 4.75 -7.30 -22.46
CA GLN A 141 4.40 -8.45 -23.31
C GLN A 141 3.14 -8.22 -24.15
N LEU A 142 2.32 -7.23 -23.77
CA LEU A 142 1.12 -6.84 -24.49
C LEU A 142 1.40 -5.74 -25.51
N GLN A 143 0.75 -5.87 -26.67
CA GLN A 143 0.62 -4.83 -27.68
C GLN A 143 -0.65 -4.00 -27.44
N ASP A 144 -1.78 -4.66 -27.16
CA ASP A 144 -3.04 -4.00 -26.84
C ASP A 144 -3.85 -4.83 -25.82
N ILE A 145 -4.67 -4.16 -25.03
CA ILE A 145 -5.66 -4.79 -24.15
C ILE A 145 -6.84 -3.84 -23.95
N HIS A 146 -8.04 -4.35 -24.16
CA HIS A 146 -9.27 -3.58 -24.02
C HIS A 146 -10.41 -4.45 -23.51
N ALA A 147 -11.42 -3.81 -22.92
CA ALA A 147 -12.63 -4.46 -22.48
C ALA A 147 -13.84 -3.61 -22.82
N GLN A 148 -14.90 -4.25 -23.31
CA GLN A 148 -16.10 -3.57 -23.78
C GLN A 148 -17.36 -4.32 -23.35
N VAL A 149 -18.45 -3.56 -23.27
CA VAL A 149 -19.80 -4.10 -23.11
C VAL A 149 -20.44 -4.16 -24.48
N VAL A 150 -21.04 -5.31 -24.78
CA VAL A 150 -21.83 -5.60 -25.97
C VAL A 150 -23.30 -5.48 -25.59
N TYR A 151 -24.05 -4.81 -26.44
CA TYR A 151 -25.46 -4.55 -26.24
C TYR A 151 -26.31 -5.24 -27.32
N GLU A 152 -27.61 -5.34 -27.09
CA GLU A 152 -28.57 -6.09 -27.92
C GLU A 152 -28.51 -5.74 -29.41
N ASN A 153 -28.27 -4.46 -29.74
CA ASN A 153 -28.27 -3.99 -31.12
C ASN A 153 -26.86 -3.97 -31.75
N ASP A 154 -25.82 -4.36 -31.02
CA ASP A 154 -24.47 -4.47 -31.58
C ASP A 154 -24.33 -5.74 -32.42
N GLU A 155 -23.54 -5.67 -33.51
CA GLU A 155 -23.16 -6.88 -34.25
C GLU A 155 -22.00 -7.54 -33.51
N PHE A 156 -22.25 -8.74 -32.97
CA PHE A 156 -21.30 -9.47 -32.14
C PHE A 156 -21.28 -10.95 -32.51
N ASP A 157 -20.11 -11.42 -32.94
CA ASP A 157 -19.84 -12.83 -33.21
C ASP A 157 -18.53 -13.23 -32.53
N TYR A 158 -18.50 -14.44 -31.97
CA TYR A 158 -17.31 -14.98 -31.34
C TYR A 158 -17.24 -16.49 -31.51
N ARG A 159 -16.02 -16.99 -31.76
CA ARG A 159 -15.75 -18.40 -31.94
C ARG A 159 -14.80 -18.87 -30.86
N LEU A 160 -15.26 -19.83 -30.07
CA LEU A 160 -14.44 -20.55 -29.11
C LEU A 160 -13.98 -21.87 -29.76
N GLY A 161 -12.69 -22.18 -29.70
CA GLY A 161 -12.11 -23.34 -30.36
C GLY A 161 -10.60 -23.20 -30.53
N LEU A 162 -9.98 -24.04 -31.36
CA LEU A 162 -8.54 -23.94 -31.67
C LEU A 162 -8.19 -22.62 -32.37
N HIS A 163 -9.11 -22.12 -33.21
CA HIS A 163 -8.99 -20.83 -33.87
C HIS A 163 -10.03 -19.88 -33.28
N ARG A 164 -9.61 -19.16 -32.23
CA ARG A 164 -10.48 -18.20 -31.54
C ARG A 164 -10.58 -16.93 -32.36
N ASP A 165 -11.79 -16.40 -32.51
CA ASP A 165 -12.04 -15.14 -33.20
C ASP A 165 -13.16 -14.35 -32.51
N LEU A 166 -13.08 -13.03 -32.57
CA LEU A 166 -14.05 -12.12 -31.94
C LEU A 166 -14.26 -10.89 -32.83
N VAL A 167 -15.50 -10.70 -33.25
CA VAL A 167 -15.94 -9.56 -34.06
C VAL A 167 -16.98 -8.79 -33.25
N HIS A 168 -16.73 -7.48 -33.09
CA HIS A 168 -17.66 -6.58 -32.42
C HIS A 168 -17.74 -5.26 -33.19
N VAL A 169 -18.93 -4.97 -33.72
CA VAL A 169 -19.24 -3.70 -34.39
C VAL A 169 -20.37 -3.02 -33.62
N PRO A 170 -20.07 -1.93 -32.87
CA PRO A 170 -21.08 -1.21 -32.11
C PRO A 170 -22.16 -0.59 -33.01
N ALA A 171 -23.41 -0.62 -32.56
CA ALA A 171 -24.49 0.10 -33.22
C ALA A 171 -24.23 1.62 -33.19
N ARG A 172 -24.52 2.32 -34.29
CA ARG A 172 -24.36 3.78 -34.39
C ARG A 172 -25.41 4.58 -33.62
N GLY A 173 -26.52 3.94 -33.25
CA GLY A 173 -27.67 4.58 -32.58
C GLY A 173 -27.86 4.06 -31.16
N ASP A 174 -29.10 3.81 -30.79
CA ASP A 174 -29.41 3.16 -29.52
C ASP A 174 -28.87 1.72 -29.53
N ARG A 175 -27.98 1.43 -28.59
CA ARG A 175 -27.32 0.13 -28.46
C ARG A 175 -28.23 -0.90 -27.74
N GLY A 176 -29.25 -0.45 -27.00
CA GLY A 176 -30.15 -1.32 -26.26
C GLY A 176 -29.59 -1.75 -24.89
N LYS A 177 -30.01 -2.92 -24.38
CA LYS A 177 -29.53 -3.45 -23.09
C LYS A 177 -28.20 -4.18 -23.24
N ALA A 178 -27.42 -4.25 -22.17
CA ALA A 178 -26.18 -5.02 -22.16
C ALA A 178 -26.49 -6.53 -22.19
N VAL A 179 -25.77 -7.29 -23.03
CA VAL A 179 -25.96 -8.74 -23.21
C VAL A 179 -24.69 -9.52 -22.88
N TYR A 180 -23.55 -9.04 -23.40
CA TYR A 180 -22.24 -9.62 -23.15
C TYR A 180 -21.23 -8.57 -22.72
N VAL A 181 -20.15 -9.04 -22.14
CA VAL A 181 -18.99 -8.24 -21.73
C VAL A 181 -17.77 -9.05 -22.12
N TYR A 182 -16.84 -8.46 -22.85
CA TYR A 182 -15.61 -9.14 -23.20
C TYR A 182 -14.39 -8.31 -22.85
N ALA A 183 -13.27 -9.01 -22.68
CA ALA A 183 -11.95 -8.43 -22.67
C ALA A 183 -11.09 -9.16 -23.72
N ALA A 184 -10.31 -8.41 -24.47
CA ALA A 184 -9.40 -8.94 -25.49
C ALA A 184 -8.02 -8.31 -25.32
N ALA A 185 -7.00 -9.09 -25.67
CA ALA A 185 -5.61 -8.72 -25.59
C ALA A 185 -4.85 -9.26 -26.80
N VAL A 186 -3.94 -8.45 -27.30
CA VAL A 186 -2.98 -8.79 -28.35
C VAL A 186 -1.60 -8.75 -27.73
N MET A 187 -0.86 -9.84 -27.85
CA MET A 187 0.50 -9.97 -27.35
C MET A 187 1.51 -9.59 -28.44
N LYS A 188 2.71 -9.17 -28.04
CA LYS A 188 3.75 -8.74 -28.99
C LYS A 188 4.30 -9.87 -29.86
N ASP A 189 4.14 -11.12 -29.42
CA ASP A 189 4.48 -12.32 -30.17
C ASP A 189 3.42 -12.69 -31.23
N GLY A 190 2.33 -11.91 -31.32
CA GLY A 190 1.23 -12.14 -32.26
C GLY A 190 0.12 -13.04 -31.72
N GLY A 191 0.24 -13.55 -30.49
CA GLY A 191 -0.84 -14.31 -29.87
C GLY A 191 -2.00 -13.40 -29.44
N THR A 192 -3.22 -13.89 -29.61
CA THR A 192 -4.44 -13.20 -29.18
C THR A 192 -5.17 -14.01 -28.12
N ALA A 193 -5.69 -13.32 -27.12
CA ALA A 193 -6.50 -13.93 -26.08
C ALA A 193 -7.72 -13.04 -25.82
N PHE A 194 -8.89 -13.65 -25.73
CA PHE A 194 -10.08 -12.95 -25.30
C PHE A 194 -10.92 -13.85 -24.39
N GLU A 195 -11.70 -13.19 -23.55
CA GLU A 195 -12.69 -13.80 -22.67
C GLU A 195 -14.02 -13.07 -22.88
N VAL A 196 -15.09 -13.83 -23.14
CA VAL A 196 -16.45 -13.31 -23.27
C VAL A 196 -17.27 -13.84 -22.09
N MET A 197 -18.08 -12.97 -21.50
CA MET A 197 -18.99 -13.30 -20.41
C MET A 197 -20.38 -12.75 -20.71
N SER A 198 -21.41 -13.54 -20.45
CA SER A 198 -22.78 -13.06 -20.44
C SER A 198 -23.04 -12.15 -19.24
N VAL A 199 -24.03 -11.27 -19.35
CA VAL A 199 -24.50 -10.48 -18.20
C VAL A 199 -24.92 -11.37 -17.03
N GLY A 200 -25.50 -12.54 -17.29
CA GLY A 200 -25.85 -13.51 -16.25
C GLY A 200 -24.64 -13.99 -15.44
N GLU A 201 -23.51 -14.29 -16.10
CA GLU A 201 -22.27 -14.69 -15.42
C GLU A 201 -21.64 -13.55 -14.63
N VAL A 202 -21.71 -12.32 -15.16
CA VAL A 202 -21.25 -11.12 -14.46
C VAL A 202 -22.10 -10.89 -13.20
N GLU A 203 -23.42 -11.01 -13.30
CA GLU A 203 -24.34 -10.90 -12.16
C GLU A 203 -24.12 -12.03 -11.13
N ALA A 204 -23.78 -13.26 -11.57
CA ALA A 204 -23.41 -14.34 -10.66
C ALA A 204 -22.10 -14.06 -9.90
N ILE A 205 -21.13 -13.40 -10.53
CA ILE A 205 -19.91 -12.92 -9.85
C ILE A 205 -20.24 -11.79 -8.89
N ARG A 206 -21.10 -10.86 -9.30
CA ARG A 206 -21.57 -9.76 -8.46
C ARG A 206 -22.28 -10.28 -7.21
N ALA A 207 -23.13 -11.28 -7.33
CA ALA A 207 -23.86 -11.87 -6.20
C ALA A 207 -22.95 -12.50 -5.13
N ARG A 208 -21.77 -13.00 -5.53
CA ARG A 208 -20.73 -13.51 -4.61
C ARG A 208 -19.92 -12.41 -3.94
N SER A 209 -19.95 -11.18 -4.45
CA SER A 209 -19.19 -10.08 -3.89
C SER A 209 -19.92 -9.46 -2.69
N ARG A 210 -19.17 -9.16 -1.62
CA ARG A 210 -19.66 -8.40 -0.46
C ARG A 210 -20.29 -7.05 -0.83
N SER A 211 -19.86 -6.44 -1.93
CA SER A 211 -20.40 -5.19 -2.45
C SER A 211 -21.39 -5.39 -3.61
N GLY A 212 -21.88 -6.60 -3.86
CA GLY A 212 -22.80 -6.86 -5.00
C GLY A 212 -24.06 -6.00 -4.96
N ASN A 213 -24.60 -5.74 -3.75
CA ASN A 213 -25.84 -4.99 -3.59
C ASN A 213 -25.65 -3.48 -3.35
N ASN A 214 -24.41 -2.99 -3.24
CA ASN A 214 -24.11 -1.60 -2.85
C ASN A 214 -22.92 -1.02 -3.62
N GLY A 215 -22.85 0.30 -3.71
CA GLY A 215 -21.68 0.98 -4.27
C GLY A 215 -21.55 0.85 -5.80
N PRO A 216 -20.33 0.68 -6.34
CA PRO A 216 -20.04 0.83 -7.78
C PRO A 216 -20.85 -0.07 -8.72
N TRP A 217 -21.39 -1.19 -8.25
CA TRP A 217 -22.27 -2.05 -9.04
C TRP A 217 -23.61 -1.41 -9.40
N LYS A 218 -24.06 -0.39 -8.65
CA LYS A 218 -25.27 0.38 -8.92
C LYS A 218 -24.98 1.65 -9.73
N THR A 219 -23.90 2.36 -9.40
CA THR A 219 -23.56 3.64 -10.05
C THR A 219 -22.86 3.42 -11.39
N ASP A 220 -21.98 2.43 -11.48
CA ASP A 220 -21.04 2.23 -12.59
C ASP A 220 -20.94 0.75 -12.99
N TRP A 221 -22.09 0.14 -13.27
CA TRP A 221 -22.18 -1.28 -13.65
C TRP A 221 -21.22 -1.65 -14.79
N SER A 222 -21.11 -0.80 -15.82
CA SER A 222 -20.26 -1.05 -16.99
C SER A 222 -18.76 -1.07 -16.66
N ALA A 223 -18.31 -0.30 -15.65
CA ALA A 223 -16.93 -0.33 -15.19
C ALA A 223 -16.64 -1.62 -14.42
N MET A 224 -17.59 -2.07 -13.59
CA MET A 224 -17.47 -3.31 -12.81
C MET A 224 -17.54 -4.57 -13.67
N ALA A 225 -18.41 -4.57 -14.66
CA ALA A 225 -18.49 -5.59 -15.69
C ALA A 225 -17.15 -5.72 -16.44
N ARG A 226 -16.61 -4.62 -16.95
CA ARG A 226 -15.30 -4.60 -17.63
C ARG A 226 -14.16 -5.05 -16.72
N LYS A 227 -14.14 -4.61 -15.45
CA LYS A 227 -13.17 -5.10 -14.45
C LYS A 227 -13.21 -6.62 -14.33
N THR A 228 -14.41 -7.19 -14.30
CA THR A 228 -14.62 -8.62 -14.16
C THR A 228 -14.08 -9.37 -15.39
N ALA A 229 -14.38 -8.89 -16.60
CA ALA A 229 -13.85 -9.48 -17.83
C ALA A 229 -12.32 -9.39 -17.93
N VAL A 230 -11.72 -8.23 -17.61
CA VAL A 230 -10.25 -8.06 -17.59
C VAL A 230 -9.59 -9.02 -16.61
N LYS A 231 -10.20 -9.23 -15.43
CA LYS A 231 -9.67 -10.16 -14.42
C LYS A 231 -9.69 -11.61 -14.91
N GLN A 232 -10.77 -12.01 -15.57
CA GLN A 232 -10.88 -13.36 -16.13
C GLN A 232 -9.86 -13.57 -17.26
N LEU A 233 -9.68 -12.56 -18.12
CA LEU A 233 -8.65 -12.58 -19.15
C LEU A 233 -7.23 -12.66 -18.56
N ALA A 234 -6.95 -11.90 -17.50
CA ALA A 234 -5.63 -11.83 -16.88
C ALA A 234 -5.09 -13.18 -16.37
N LYS A 235 -5.96 -14.17 -16.15
CA LYS A 235 -5.57 -15.55 -15.79
C LYS A 235 -4.86 -16.29 -16.92
N TRP A 236 -5.10 -15.88 -18.16
CA TRP A 236 -4.54 -16.49 -19.37
C TRP A 236 -3.35 -15.71 -19.93
N LEU A 237 -3.15 -14.47 -19.48
CA LEU A 237 -2.10 -13.61 -20.02
C LEU A 237 -0.76 -13.87 -19.35
N PRO A 238 0.35 -13.78 -20.10
CA PRO A 238 1.68 -13.64 -19.54
C PRO A 238 1.70 -12.39 -18.65
N SER A 239 1.74 -12.58 -17.34
CA SER A 239 1.58 -11.52 -16.37
C SER A 239 2.90 -11.22 -15.68
N SER A 240 3.14 -9.95 -15.37
CA SER A 240 4.21 -9.56 -14.45
C SER A 240 3.84 -9.96 -13.01
N VAL A 241 4.81 -9.93 -12.10
CA VAL A 241 4.57 -10.23 -10.68
C VAL A 241 3.54 -9.24 -10.11
N GLU A 242 3.62 -7.97 -10.49
CA GLU A 242 2.75 -6.89 -10.04
C GLU A 242 1.29 -7.12 -10.47
N LEU A 243 1.07 -7.54 -11.72
CA LEU A 243 -0.29 -7.87 -12.20
C LEU A 243 -0.87 -9.06 -11.43
N ARG A 244 -0.07 -10.11 -11.18
CA ARG A 244 -0.53 -11.26 -10.37
C ARG A 244 -0.87 -10.84 -8.95
N THR A 245 -0.02 -10.04 -8.32
CA THR A 245 -0.26 -9.50 -6.98
C THR A 245 -1.52 -8.65 -6.94
N ALA A 246 -1.75 -7.77 -7.92
CA ALA A 246 -2.96 -6.96 -7.99
C ALA A 246 -4.23 -7.81 -8.17
N VAL A 247 -4.19 -8.84 -9.02
CA VAL A 247 -5.32 -9.77 -9.18
C VAL A 247 -5.60 -10.52 -7.88
N ALA A 248 -4.57 -11.01 -7.18
CA ALA A 248 -4.72 -11.70 -5.91
C ALA A 248 -5.30 -10.78 -4.81
N LEU A 249 -4.81 -9.54 -4.71
CA LEU A 249 -5.33 -8.54 -3.77
C LEU A 249 -6.81 -8.19 -4.01
N ASP A 250 -7.23 -8.13 -5.28
CA ASP A 250 -8.65 -7.94 -5.62
C ASP A 250 -9.53 -9.12 -5.18
N GLU A 251 -9.00 -10.35 -5.25
CA GLU A 251 -9.72 -11.55 -4.82
C GLU A 251 -9.86 -11.59 -3.30
N THR A 252 -8.79 -11.32 -2.55
CA THR A 252 -8.86 -11.24 -1.08
C THR A 252 -9.79 -10.13 -0.60
N ALA A 253 -9.82 -8.98 -1.31
CA ALA A 253 -10.72 -7.89 -0.98
C ALA A 253 -12.21 -8.25 -1.20
N ARG A 254 -12.52 -9.18 -2.11
CA ARG A 254 -13.90 -9.65 -2.35
C ARG A 254 -14.35 -10.65 -1.29
N ASP A 255 -13.46 -11.56 -0.90
CA ASP A 255 -13.78 -12.68 -0.01
C ASP A 255 -13.83 -12.25 1.48
N GLY A 256 -13.36 -11.03 1.79
CA GLY A 256 -13.49 -10.45 3.12
C GLY A 256 -12.53 -11.04 4.15
N THR A 257 -11.66 -11.96 3.74
CA THR A 257 -10.45 -12.33 4.48
C THR A 257 -9.45 -11.18 4.39
N ASP A 258 -9.63 -10.19 5.27
CA ASP A 258 -8.67 -9.13 5.52
C ASP A 258 -7.46 -9.75 6.23
N ARG A 259 -6.68 -10.53 5.48
CA ARG A 259 -5.42 -11.05 5.96
C ARG A 259 -4.52 -9.84 6.04
N SER A 260 -4.25 -9.39 7.27
CA SER A 260 -3.19 -8.43 7.59
C SER A 260 -2.05 -8.65 6.61
N LEU A 261 -1.77 -7.62 5.79
CA LEU A 261 -0.62 -7.61 4.90
C LEU A 261 0.61 -8.12 5.68
N PRO A 262 1.48 -8.95 5.09
CA PRO A 262 2.73 -9.31 5.76
C PRO A 262 3.44 -8.00 6.12
N SER A 263 3.65 -7.77 7.42
CA SER A 263 4.30 -6.57 7.93
C SER A 263 5.77 -6.57 7.52
N VAL A 264 6.05 -6.14 6.30
CA VAL A 264 7.41 -5.83 5.86
C VAL A 264 7.73 -4.36 6.11
N VAL A 265 7.54 -3.91 7.35
CA VAL A 265 8.28 -2.77 7.92
C VAL A 265 8.29 -2.93 9.45
N ASP A 266 9.36 -3.51 9.98
CA ASP A 266 9.69 -3.40 11.40
C ASP A 266 10.22 -1.97 11.63
N VAL A 267 9.31 -1.03 11.92
CA VAL A 267 9.68 0.33 12.33
C VAL A 267 9.94 0.31 13.84
N SER A 268 11.04 -0.32 14.26
CA SER A 268 11.51 -0.30 15.64
C SER A 268 13.03 -0.51 15.72
N ALA A 269 13.79 0.47 15.25
CA ALA A 269 15.13 0.81 15.75
C ALA A 269 15.54 2.19 15.21
N GLY A 270 15.92 3.13 16.10
CA GLY A 270 16.33 4.50 15.76
C GLY A 270 17.67 4.60 15.01
N PRO A 271 18.20 5.82 14.80
CA PRO A 271 18.64 6.63 15.93
C PRO A 271 18.29 8.13 15.86
N GLU A 272 18.38 8.74 17.04
CA GLU A 272 18.29 10.17 17.35
C GLU A 272 19.25 10.99 16.48
N LEU A 273 18.73 11.89 15.65
CA LEU A 273 19.53 12.82 14.85
C LEU A 273 19.95 14.01 15.72
N ASP A 274 21.19 13.96 16.18
CA ASP A 274 21.94 15.11 16.69
C ASP A 274 22.24 16.07 15.52
N LEU A 275 21.76 17.30 15.64
CA LEU A 275 21.88 18.35 14.63
C LEU A 275 23.12 19.20 14.93
N THR A 276 24.23 18.96 14.23
CA THR A 276 25.24 20.00 14.00
C THR A 276 25.71 19.98 12.54
N PRO A 277 25.77 21.14 11.85
CA PRO A 277 26.12 21.20 10.43
C PRO A 277 27.54 21.73 10.24
N GLU A 278 28.47 20.95 9.66
CA GLU A 278 29.61 21.52 8.92
C GLU A 278 30.03 20.58 7.77
N THR A 279 30.21 21.18 6.59
CA THR A 279 30.94 20.69 5.41
C THR A 279 31.74 21.89 4.88
N PRO A 280 32.67 21.79 3.90
CA PRO A 280 33.20 20.63 3.16
C PRO A 280 34.75 20.65 2.93
N ALA A 281 35.33 19.53 2.43
CA ALA A 281 36.50 19.49 1.53
C ALA A 281 36.63 18.06 0.95
N ILE A 282 36.21 17.78 -0.30
CA ILE A 282 36.98 17.68 -1.56
C ILE A 282 38.27 16.82 -1.46
N ASP A 283 38.28 15.63 -2.10
CA ASP A 283 39.19 15.31 -3.23
C ASP A 283 38.84 14.00 -3.95
N ALA A 284 39.27 13.91 -5.21
CA ALA A 284 38.80 13.02 -6.27
C ALA A 284 39.77 11.85 -6.61
N ALA A 285 39.22 10.84 -7.30
CA ALA A 285 39.87 9.89 -8.25
C ALA A 285 40.97 8.95 -7.67
N SER A 286 41.28 7.75 -8.15
CA SER A 286 40.92 6.90 -9.29
C SER A 286 41.52 5.48 -9.07
N GLU A 287 40.85 4.46 -9.61
CA GLU A 287 41.41 3.29 -10.34
C GLU A 287 42.34 2.27 -9.61
N ASP A 288 41.89 1.00 -9.59
CA ASP A 288 42.42 -0.11 -10.39
C ASP A 288 42.26 -1.51 -9.75
N VAL A 289 41.88 -2.43 -10.63
CA VAL A 289 41.60 -3.85 -10.45
C VAL A 289 42.77 -4.63 -11.05
N GLU A 290 43.32 -5.61 -10.32
CA GLU A 290 43.83 -6.92 -10.80
C GLU A 290 44.60 -7.60 -9.64
N ALA A 291 44.09 -8.71 -9.07
CA ALA A 291 44.30 -10.11 -9.48
C ALA A 291 45.68 -10.68 -9.08
N ALA A 292 45.68 -11.56 -8.06
CA ALA A 292 46.70 -12.59 -7.86
C ALA A 292 46.02 -13.86 -7.28
N VAL A 293 46.41 -14.99 -7.85
CA VAL A 293 45.84 -16.34 -7.72
C VAL A 293 46.67 -17.16 -6.74
N ASP A 294 46.05 -17.95 -5.86
CA ASP A 294 46.57 -19.29 -5.48
C ASP A 294 45.48 -20.21 -4.88
N VAL A 295 45.62 -21.52 -5.09
CA VAL A 295 44.65 -22.63 -4.90
C VAL A 295 45.20 -23.60 -3.80
N PRO A 296 44.53 -24.67 -3.33
CA PRO A 296 43.21 -24.88 -2.69
C PRO A 296 43.34 -25.33 -1.19
N ALA A 297 42.26 -25.25 -0.38
CA ALA A 297 42.20 -26.00 0.89
C ALA A 297 40.76 -26.37 1.30
N GLU A 298 40.61 -27.62 1.75
CA GLU A 298 39.41 -28.35 2.19
C GLU A 298 38.60 -27.71 3.34
N PRO A 299 37.32 -28.10 3.54
CA PRO A 299 36.35 -27.37 4.35
C PRO A 299 36.42 -27.72 5.85
N LYS A 300 36.36 -26.69 6.71
CA LYS A 300 36.17 -26.79 8.17
C LYS A 300 35.45 -25.52 8.68
N PRO A 301 34.82 -25.53 9.87
CA PRO A 301 33.50 -26.10 10.19
C PRO A 301 32.51 -25.00 10.68
N GLN A 302 31.20 -25.23 10.55
CA GLN A 302 30.17 -24.34 11.12
C GLN A 302 30.31 -24.22 12.65
N ALA A 303 30.40 -22.99 13.13
CA ALA A 303 30.42 -22.66 14.55
C ALA A 303 28.99 -22.39 15.08
N ALA A 304 28.59 -23.24 16.04
CA ALA A 304 27.75 -23.02 17.22
C ALA A 304 26.42 -22.23 17.11
N ALA A 305 25.31 -22.96 17.22
CA ALA A 305 23.99 -22.43 17.56
C ALA A 305 23.93 -21.89 19.02
N PRO A 306 23.17 -20.82 19.30
CA PRO A 306 22.97 -20.32 20.66
C PRO A 306 22.00 -21.22 21.46
N ALA A 307 22.21 -21.29 22.78
CA ALA A 307 21.52 -22.19 23.70
C ALA A 307 19.97 -22.09 23.66
N ALA A 308 19.32 -23.24 23.50
CA ALA A 308 17.87 -23.38 23.41
C ALA A 308 17.17 -23.03 24.74
N LYS A 309 16.16 -22.16 24.68
CA LYS A 309 15.31 -21.79 25.83
C LYS A 309 14.26 -22.88 26.06
N LYS A 310 14.05 -23.29 27.32
CA LYS A 310 13.01 -24.27 27.70
C LYS A 310 11.60 -23.80 27.28
N ALA A 311 10.73 -24.74 26.95
CA ALA A 311 9.35 -24.46 26.57
C ALA A 311 8.57 -23.78 27.71
N THR A 312 7.69 -22.85 27.35
CA THR A 312 6.80 -22.19 28.31
C THR A 312 5.62 -23.10 28.66
N LYS A 313 5.03 -22.94 29.85
CA LYS A 313 3.88 -23.74 30.30
C LYS A 313 2.70 -23.71 29.33
N VAL A 314 2.52 -22.61 28.61
CA VAL A 314 1.46 -22.44 27.60
C VAL A 314 1.73 -23.30 26.36
N GLN A 315 3.00 -23.45 25.95
CA GLN A 315 3.37 -24.30 24.82
C GLN A 315 3.25 -25.77 25.17
N ILE A 316 3.66 -26.16 26.38
CA ILE A 316 3.50 -27.53 26.89
C ILE A 316 2.03 -27.94 26.93
N ALA A 317 1.15 -27.09 27.48
CA ALA A 317 -0.29 -27.36 27.53
C ALA A 317 -0.93 -27.52 26.13
N LYS A 318 -0.42 -26.83 25.11
CA LYS A 318 -0.88 -27.00 23.72
C LYS A 318 -0.42 -28.33 23.12
N VAL A 319 0.81 -28.75 23.42
CA VAL A 319 1.30 -30.08 22.99
C VAL A 319 0.53 -31.20 23.69
N GLU A 320 0.17 -31.04 24.96
CA GLU A 320 -0.71 -31.99 25.67
C GLU A 320 -2.11 -32.06 25.07
N ALA A 321 -2.68 -30.91 24.67
CA ALA A 321 -3.99 -30.88 24.02
C ALA A 321 -3.97 -31.60 22.66
N ILE A 322 -2.91 -31.41 21.86
CA ILE A 322 -2.71 -32.12 20.59
C ILE A 322 -2.55 -33.63 20.83
N ALA A 323 -1.78 -34.03 21.85
CA ALA A 323 -1.62 -35.43 22.21
C ALA A 323 -2.94 -36.09 22.62
N ALA A 324 -3.78 -35.38 23.39
CA ALA A 324 -5.10 -35.85 23.80
C ALA A 324 -6.06 -35.99 22.60
N GLU A 325 -6.01 -35.06 21.64
CA GLU A 325 -6.83 -35.10 20.43
C GLU A 325 -6.44 -36.28 19.50
N GLN A 326 -5.14 -36.53 19.36
CA GLN A 326 -4.62 -37.65 18.58
C GLN A 326 -4.68 -39.01 19.33
N LYS A 327 -5.27 -39.03 20.54
CA LYS A 327 -5.44 -40.22 21.41
C LYS A 327 -4.12 -40.91 21.76
N PHE A 328 -3.04 -40.16 21.96
CA PHE A 328 -1.80 -40.72 22.47
C PHE A 328 -1.87 -40.87 23.99
N ASP A 329 -1.74 -42.11 24.49
CA ASP A 329 -1.68 -42.39 25.91
C ASP A 329 -0.32 -41.97 26.50
N ALA A 330 -0.28 -41.68 27.81
CA ALA A 330 0.94 -41.26 28.51
C ALA A 330 2.12 -42.25 28.37
N ALA A 331 1.83 -43.53 28.13
CA ALA A 331 2.84 -44.56 27.87
C ALA A 331 3.50 -44.46 26.48
N PHE A 332 2.82 -43.86 25.50
CA PHE A 332 3.29 -43.72 24.12
C PHE A 332 3.86 -42.32 23.82
N MET A 333 3.70 -41.38 24.75
CA MET A 333 4.20 -40.00 24.64
C MET A 333 5.72 -39.89 24.38
N PRO A 334 6.60 -40.67 25.03
CA PRO A 334 8.04 -40.59 24.75
C PRO A 334 8.41 -40.98 23.32
N GLU A 335 7.71 -41.95 22.74
CA GLU A 335 7.93 -42.40 21.36
C GLU A 335 7.39 -41.39 20.34
N ALA A 336 6.21 -40.82 20.60
CA ALA A 336 5.65 -39.75 19.78
C ALA A 336 6.53 -38.49 19.78
N LEU A 337 7.03 -38.07 20.96
CA LEU A 337 7.95 -36.94 21.08
C LEU A 337 9.29 -37.21 20.40
N ALA A 338 9.83 -38.42 20.51
CA ALA A 338 11.06 -38.79 19.80
C ALA A 338 10.89 -38.70 18.28
N ASN A 339 9.75 -39.15 17.75
CA ASN A 339 9.45 -39.05 16.32
C ASN A 339 9.27 -37.59 15.86
N TRP A 340 8.58 -36.75 16.64
CA TRP A 340 8.34 -35.36 16.25
C TRP A 340 9.55 -34.45 16.40
N THR A 341 10.37 -34.69 17.42
CA THR A 341 11.57 -33.87 17.71
C THR A 341 12.85 -34.45 17.13
N GLN A 342 12.80 -35.68 16.58
CA GLN A 342 13.97 -36.45 16.14
C GLN A 342 15.03 -36.62 17.23
N ARG A 343 14.59 -36.69 18.51
CA ARG A 343 15.45 -36.81 19.69
C ARG A 343 14.99 -37.96 20.59
N ASP A 344 15.85 -38.96 20.76
CA ASP A 344 15.56 -40.10 21.62
C ASP A 344 15.47 -39.70 23.11
N GLY A 345 14.45 -40.21 23.79
CA GLY A 345 14.25 -40.00 25.24
C GLY A 345 13.70 -38.62 25.62
N ALA A 346 13.15 -37.85 24.67
CA ALA A 346 12.52 -36.57 24.96
C ALA A 346 11.28 -36.75 25.86
N THR A 347 11.28 -36.04 26.99
CA THR A 347 10.10 -35.92 27.87
C THR A 347 9.45 -34.56 27.70
N LEU A 348 8.18 -34.46 28.07
CA LEU A 348 7.39 -33.23 27.93
C LEU A 348 8.00 -32.04 28.69
N ASP A 349 8.67 -32.30 29.83
CA ASP A 349 9.32 -31.29 30.66
C ASP A 349 10.68 -30.81 30.09
N ASP A 350 11.26 -31.59 29.18
CA ASP A 350 12.57 -31.34 28.57
C ASP A 350 12.48 -30.70 27.17
N LEU A 351 11.28 -30.33 26.74
CA LEU A 351 11.05 -29.67 25.46
C LEU A 351 11.60 -28.24 25.46
N THR A 352 12.27 -27.88 24.37
CA THR A 352 12.64 -26.50 24.07
C THR A 352 11.47 -25.77 23.43
N SER A 353 11.48 -24.43 23.50
CA SER A 353 10.42 -23.60 22.93
C SER A 353 10.28 -23.81 21.41
N ASP A 354 11.39 -24.08 20.73
CA ASP A 354 11.42 -24.30 19.29
C ASP A 354 10.85 -25.67 18.91
N GLU A 355 11.21 -26.73 19.64
CA GLU A 355 10.63 -28.07 19.46
C GLU A 355 9.11 -28.06 19.70
N ALA A 356 8.64 -27.37 20.75
CA ALA A 356 7.21 -27.26 21.04
C ALA A 356 6.45 -26.51 19.93
N ASN A 357 7.03 -25.43 19.39
CA ASN A 357 6.43 -24.70 18.28
C ASN A 357 6.43 -25.51 16.98
N GLN A 358 7.46 -26.32 16.74
CA GLN A 358 7.52 -27.23 15.60
C GLN A 358 6.39 -28.27 15.68
N ILE A 359 6.20 -28.91 16.83
CA ILE A 359 5.09 -29.86 17.04
C ILE A 359 3.74 -29.17 16.81
N ILE A 360 3.52 -28.00 17.42
CA ILE A 360 2.26 -27.25 17.25
C ILE A 360 2.02 -26.92 15.78
N SER A 361 3.05 -26.50 15.04
CA SER A 361 2.93 -26.17 13.61
C SER A 361 2.55 -27.37 12.73
N ILE A 362 3.02 -28.58 13.06
CA ILE A 362 2.72 -29.80 12.31
C ILE A 362 1.21 -30.10 12.37
N PHE A 363 0.60 -29.96 13.54
CA PHE A 363 -0.80 -30.36 13.76
C PHE A 363 -1.81 -29.22 13.55
N THR A 364 -1.39 -27.95 13.68
CA THR A 364 -2.27 -26.80 13.40
C THR A 364 -2.42 -26.48 11.91
N THR A 365 -1.55 -27.02 11.04
CA THR A 365 -1.65 -26.82 9.59
C THR A 365 -2.72 -27.72 8.95
N THR A 366 -3.23 -28.72 9.67
CA THR A 366 -4.15 -29.76 9.17
C THR A 366 -5.64 -29.52 9.41
N GLU A 367 -6.06 -28.48 10.14
CA GLU A 367 -7.49 -28.15 10.35
C GLU A 367 -8.15 -27.38 9.19
N GLY A 368 -7.53 -27.36 8.02
CA GLY A 368 -8.00 -26.60 6.87
C GLY A 368 -8.19 -27.42 5.60
N LYS A 369 -8.92 -28.54 5.65
CA LYS A 369 -9.51 -29.18 4.47
C LYS A 369 -10.86 -29.81 4.75
#